data_AF-I0YYB0-F1
#
_entry.id   AF-I0YYB0-F1
#
_cell.length_a   1.000
_cell.length_b   1.000
_cell.length_c   1.000
_cell.angle_alpha   90.00
_cell.angle_beta   90.00
_cell.angle_gamma   90.00
#
_symmetry.space_group_name_H-M   'P 1'
#
loop_
_entity.id
_entity.type
_entity.pdbx_description
1 polymer ?
#
loop_
_entity_poly.entity_id
_entity_poly.type
_entity_poly.pdbx_seq_one_letter_code
_entity_poly.pdbx_strand_id
1 'polypeptide(L)'
;FEYAHKAASLGLLYLANKGLYRACASASIKFPSPLIGMFIIIATLLALQEASQKTADRVQAFFNPALNWIQRWLPLFYVPTLVVLPVAVQGIQGADLAKIMAIIGVGMPASLLVTAWVAVAIRNAVRTEMEEQPTPKRLPSFNKYHYAGWGGVLALGLAVAVASPGGWAPQLAVPYMTAATVMGYLIGVALPEGLQRVAHPLITCAVLANVGAAVWGALTGVGYFPTLRAYIAKGSGAMGAGDLLMSFLGVVILSFGFKIFGQRRLMRRHAPEIFGATVLSAAFSLFATAIAAKAIGLAPDLARALVPRSITVALALPIATQLGAPAPIVAAGVCLTGLLGANFAQSLLNRFGFSDPIARGLATAGSAHGLGTAALARNEPEALPFCALAYALIGIISTVLVALPPVARALLAITA
;
A
#
# COMPACT_ATOMS: atom_id res chain seq x y z
N PHE A 1 -7.24 7.25 -30.45
CA PHE A 1 -7.23 8.49 -29.62
C PHE A 1 -7.22 8.19 -28.12
N GLU A 2 -8.14 7.38 -27.59
CA GLU A 2 -8.28 7.09 -26.14
C GLU A 2 -7.03 6.46 -25.49
N TYR A 3 -6.38 5.48 -26.14
CA TYR A 3 -5.14 4.88 -25.63
C TYR A 3 -3.96 5.86 -25.59
N ALA A 4 -3.86 6.76 -26.56
CA ALA A 4 -2.83 7.79 -26.60
C ALA A 4 -3.01 8.82 -25.48
N HIS A 5 -4.25 9.27 -25.23
CA HIS A 5 -4.55 10.17 -24.12
C HIS A 5 -4.25 9.52 -22.76
N LYS A 6 -4.61 8.25 -22.57
CA LYS A 6 -4.24 7.49 -21.37
C LYS A 6 -2.72 7.38 -21.21
N ALA A 7 -1.99 7.07 -22.28
CA ALA A 7 -0.54 6.99 -22.24
C ALA A 7 0.11 8.34 -21.91
N ALA A 8 -0.39 9.43 -22.49
CA ALA A 8 0.10 10.78 -22.23
C ALA A 8 -0.15 11.21 -20.77
N SER A 9 -1.38 11.05 -20.27
CA SER A 9 -1.73 11.42 -18.89
C SER A 9 -0.98 10.58 -17.85
N LEU A 10 -0.87 9.26 -18.05
CA LEU A 10 -0.11 8.37 -17.16
C LEU A 10 1.39 8.66 -17.23
N GLY A 11 1.92 8.85 -18.44
CA GLY A 11 3.33 9.20 -18.67
C GLY A 11 3.70 10.52 -18.00
N LEU A 12 2.83 11.53 -18.06
CA LEU A 12 3.06 12.80 -17.40
C LEU A 12 3.12 12.67 -15.87
N LEU A 13 2.23 11.88 -15.26
CA LEU A 13 2.29 11.61 -13.82
C LEU A 13 3.55 10.81 -13.43
N TYR A 14 3.96 9.85 -14.26
CA TYR A 14 5.18 9.08 -14.03
C TYR A 14 6.44 9.95 -14.13
N LEU A 15 6.51 10.82 -15.14
CA LEU A 15 7.59 11.79 -15.31
C LEU A 15 7.61 12.82 -14.19
N ALA A 16 6.44 13.33 -13.77
CA ALA A 16 6.33 14.25 -12.63
C ALA A 16 6.86 13.60 -11.34
N ASN A 17 6.47 12.35 -11.05
CA ASN A 17 6.98 11.60 -9.91
C ASN A 17 8.51 11.43 -9.96
N LYS A 18 9.06 11.05 -11.13
CA LYS A 18 10.51 10.87 -11.31
C LYS A 18 11.28 12.18 -11.20
N GLY A 19 10.75 13.27 -11.75
CA GLY A 19 11.31 14.62 -11.64
C GLY A 19 11.32 15.09 -10.19
N LEU A 20 10.21 14.89 -9.47
CA LEU A 20 10.09 15.25 -8.06
C LEU A 20 11.03 14.44 -7.17
N TYR A 21 11.20 13.14 -7.45
CA TYR A 21 12.19 12.30 -6.77
C TYR A 21 13.61 12.85 -6.95
N ARG A 22 14.00 13.20 -8.19
CA ARG A 22 15.31 13.78 -8.48
C ARG A 22 15.52 15.12 -7.77
N ALA A 23 14.51 15.99 -7.78
CA ALA A 23 14.57 17.29 -7.11
C ALA A 23 14.71 17.16 -5.59
N CYS A 24 13.95 16.23 -4.97
CA CYS A 24 14.07 15.94 -3.54
C CYS A 24 15.45 15.36 -3.19
N ALA A 25 15.96 14.44 -4.02
CA ALA A 25 17.28 13.84 -3.84
C ALA A 25 18.39 14.89 -3.95
N SER A 26 18.34 15.79 -4.94
CA SER A 26 19.32 16.88 -5.06
C SER A 26 19.25 17.87 -3.89
N ALA A 27 18.08 18.03 -3.28
CA ALA A 27 17.88 18.87 -2.10
C ALA A 27 18.13 18.13 -0.77
N SER A 28 18.60 16.88 -0.80
CA SER A 28 18.79 16.03 0.38
C SER A 28 17.53 15.88 1.26
N ILE A 29 16.34 16.00 0.66
CA ILE A 29 15.06 15.85 1.33
C ILE A 29 14.80 14.35 1.55
N LYS A 30 14.84 13.92 2.81
CA LYS A 30 14.58 12.52 3.21
C LYS A 30 13.09 12.15 3.25
N PHE A 31 12.20 13.15 3.17
CA PHE A 31 10.76 12.94 3.17
C PHE A 31 10.27 12.34 1.85
N PRO A 32 9.28 11.42 1.84
CA PRO A 32 8.84 10.77 0.60
C PRO A 32 8.35 11.76 -0.45
N SER A 33 9.08 11.85 -1.57
CA SER A 33 8.76 12.74 -2.68
C SER A 33 7.34 12.58 -3.22
N PRO A 34 6.72 11.37 -3.31
CA PRO A 34 5.35 11.27 -3.81
C PRO A 34 4.32 11.97 -2.93
N LEU A 35 4.53 12.01 -1.60
CA LEU A 35 3.63 12.72 -0.69
C LEU A 35 3.69 14.23 -0.91
N ILE A 36 4.89 14.78 -1.13
CA ILE A 36 5.05 16.19 -1.55
C ILE A 36 4.26 16.43 -2.83
N GLY A 37 4.39 15.53 -3.81
CA GLY A 37 3.70 15.64 -5.10
C GLY A 37 2.17 15.60 -4.95
N MET A 38 1.66 14.75 -4.07
CA MET A 38 0.24 14.69 -3.73
C MET A 38 -0.27 16.03 -3.20
N PHE A 39 0.42 16.64 -2.24
CA PHE A 39 0.04 17.94 -1.67
C PHE A 39 0.22 19.09 -2.66
N ILE A 40 1.26 19.06 -3.51
CA ILE A 40 1.43 20.02 -4.61
C ILE A 40 0.23 19.94 -5.55
N ILE A 41 -0.19 18.75 -5.99
CA ILE A 41 -1.35 18.57 -6.86
C ILE A 41 -2.61 19.16 -6.21
N ILE A 42 -2.85 18.88 -4.93
CA ILE A 42 -4.00 19.44 -4.20
C ILE A 42 -3.95 20.97 -4.20
N ALA A 43 -2.79 21.56 -3.82
CA ALA A 43 -2.61 23.01 -3.75
C ALA A 43 -2.77 23.67 -5.13
N THR A 44 -2.18 23.08 -6.18
CA THR A 44 -2.32 23.57 -7.56
C THR A 44 -3.77 23.53 -8.01
N LEU A 45 -4.50 22.44 -7.76
CA LEU A 45 -5.90 22.33 -8.15
C LEU A 45 -6.80 23.32 -7.38
N LEU A 46 -6.50 23.57 -6.09
CA LEU A 46 -7.19 24.60 -5.31
C LEU A 46 -6.94 26.01 -5.86
N ALA A 47 -5.68 26.35 -6.15
CA ALA A 47 -5.34 27.64 -6.75
C ALA A 47 -5.99 27.83 -8.14
N LEU A 48 -5.99 26.77 -8.97
CA LEU A 48 -6.69 26.79 -10.25
C LEU A 48 -8.20 26.93 -10.07
N GLN A 49 -8.78 26.34 -9.03
CA GLN A 49 -10.20 26.45 -8.74
C GLN A 49 -10.60 27.90 -8.42
N GLU A 50 -9.78 28.58 -7.61
CA GLU A 50 -9.98 29.97 -7.23
C GLU A 50 -9.87 30.92 -8.43
N ALA A 51 -8.91 30.67 -9.33
CA ALA A 51 -8.77 31.44 -10.57
C ALA A 51 -9.87 31.13 -11.60
N SER A 52 -10.19 29.84 -11.80
CA SER A 52 -11.21 29.37 -12.74
C SER A 52 -11.58 27.91 -12.48
N GLN A 53 -12.78 27.69 -11.92
CA GLN A 53 -13.37 26.36 -11.74
C GLN A 53 -13.31 25.51 -13.02
N LYS A 54 -13.59 26.12 -14.18
CA LYS A 54 -13.53 25.46 -15.50
C LYS A 54 -12.14 24.93 -15.84
N THR A 55 -11.08 25.64 -15.45
CA THR A 55 -9.70 25.20 -15.67
C THR A 55 -9.34 24.03 -14.76
N ALA A 56 -9.71 24.09 -13.48
CA ALA A 56 -9.50 22.98 -12.55
C ALA A 56 -10.21 21.70 -13.03
N ASP A 57 -11.44 21.82 -13.52
CA ASP A 57 -12.21 20.68 -14.06
C ASP A 57 -11.59 20.10 -15.33
N ARG A 58 -11.05 20.95 -16.22
CA ARG A 58 -10.30 20.50 -17.41
C ARG A 58 -9.04 19.73 -17.04
N VAL A 59 -8.27 20.20 -16.06
CA VAL A 59 -7.06 19.51 -15.58
C VAL A 59 -7.44 18.15 -14.99
N GLN A 60 -8.46 18.08 -14.14
CA GLN A 60 -8.95 16.79 -13.65
C GLN A 60 -9.40 15.85 -14.78
N ALA A 61 -10.17 16.37 -15.73
CA ALA A 61 -10.67 15.60 -16.87
C ALA A 61 -9.55 15.02 -17.74
N PHE A 62 -8.45 15.74 -17.92
CA PHE A 62 -7.26 15.26 -18.62
C PHE A 62 -6.61 14.05 -17.93
N PHE A 63 -6.54 14.04 -16.59
CA PHE A 63 -5.94 12.93 -15.86
C PHE A 63 -6.88 11.75 -15.62
N ASN A 64 -8.20 11.92 -15.76
CA ASN A 64 -9.19 10.85 -15.51
C ASN A 64 -8.86 9.48 -16.15
N PRO A 65 -8.39 9.40 -17.42
CA PRO A 65 -8.00 8.11 -18.01
C PRO A 65 -6.87 7.41 -17.22
N ALA A 66 -5.86 8.17 -16.78
CA ALA A 66 -4.78 7.65 -15.95
C ALA A 66 -5.28 7.29 -14.54
N LEU A 67 -6.10 8.15 -13.91
CA LEU A 67 -6.66 7.89 -12.58
C LEU A 67 -7.49 6.60 -12.55
N ASN A 68 -8.30 6.35 -13.59
CA ASN A 68 -9.10 5.14 -13.72
C ASN A 68 -8.23 3.90 -13.93
N TRP A 69 -7.16 4.01 -14.72
CA TRP A 69 -6.19 2.93 -14.90
C TRP A 69 -5.47 2.63 -13.58
N ILE A 70 -4.98 3.64 -12.89
CA ILE A 70 -4.30 3.49 -11.59
C ILE A 70 -5.24 2.82 -10.59
N GLN A 71 -6.48 3.30 -10.45
CA GLN A 71 -7.46 2.74 -9.52
C GLN A 71 -7.74 1.26 -9.80
N ARG A 72 -7.80 0.86 -11.07
CA ARG A 72 -8.03 -0.53 -11.49
C ARG A 72 -6.87 -1.47 -11.12
N TRP A 73 -5.65 -0.99 -11.26
CA TRP A 73 -4.42 -1.76 -11.02
C TRP A 73 -3.82 -1.52 -9.63
N LEU A 74 -4.43 -0.63 -8.84
CA LEU A 74 -3.94 -0.20 -7.53
C LEU A 74 -3.52 -1.37 -6.62
N PRO A 75 -4.31 -2.45 -6.47
CA PRO A 75 -3.92 -3.55 -5.58
C PRO A 75 -2.66 -4.29 -6.06
N LEU A 76 -2.46 -4.41 -7.38
CA LEU A 76 -1.30 -5.10 -7.96
C LEU A 76 0.02 -4.41 -7.58
N PHE A 77 0.07 -3.08 -7.54
CA PHE A 77 1.33 -2.36 -7.24
C PHE A 77 1.85 -2.58 -5.82
N TYR A 78 1.01 -3.06 -4.90
CA TYR A 78 1.40 -3.41 -3.54
C TYR A 78 1.75 -4.90 -3.37
N VAL A 79 1.35 -5.77 -4.30
CA VAL A 79 1.62 -7.22 -4.23
C VAL A 79 3.10 -7.58 -4.12
N PRO A 80 4.06 -6.87 -4.75
CA PRO A 80 5.46 -7.30 -4.71
C PRO A 80 6.00 -7.55 -3.30
N THR A 81 5.52 -6.77 -2.33
CA THR A 81 5.86 -6.94 -0.90
C THR A 81 5.40 -8.28 -0.31
N LEU A 82 4.30 -8.84 -0.80
CA LEU A 82 3.78 -10.16 -0.43
C LEU A 82 4.54 -11.28 -1.13
N VAL A 83 4.99 -11.05 -2.37
CA VAL A 83 5.74 -12.04 -3.15
C VAL A 83 7.07 -12.36 -2.46
N VAL A 84 7.77 -11.36 -1.96
CA VAL A 84 9.05 -11.52 -1.26
C VAL A 84 8.92 -11.84 0.23
N LEU A 85 7.70 -12.03 0.75
CA LEU A 85 7.48 -12.33 2.16
C LEU A 85 8.30 -13.55 2.66
N PRO A 86 8.43 -14.66 1.89
CA PRO A 86 9.29 -15.79 2.30
C PRO A 86 10.76 -15.41 2.52
N VAL A 87 11.27 -14.43 1.75
CA VAL A 87 12.64 -13.89 1.94
C VAL A 87 12.68 -13.01 3.19
N ALA A 88 11.63 -12.22 3.44
CA ALA A 88 11.58 -11.25 4.53
C ALA A 88 11.52 -11.91 5.92
N VAL A 89 10.95 -13.12 6.03
CA VAL A 89 10.86 -13.88 7.28
C VAL A 89 12.00 -14.89 7.46
N GLN A 90 12.88 -15.02 6.46
CA GLN A 90 14.01 -15.94 6.52
C GLN A 90 14.99 -15.48 7.63
N GLY A 91 15.24 -16.36 8.61
CA GLY A 91 16.17 -16.09 9.72
C GLY A 91 15.52 -15.63 11.02
N ILE A 92 14.18 -15.48 11.07
CA ILE A 92 13.46 -15.26 12.32
C ILE A 92 13.24 -16.60 13.02
N GLN A 93 13.55 -16.70 14.31
CA GLN A 93 13.26 -17.91 15.09
C GLN A 93 11.75 -18.17 15.16
N GLY A 94 11.33 -19.44 15.11
CA GLY A 94 9.91 -19.80 15.05
C GLY A 94 9.06 -19.25 16.22
N ALA A 95 9.63 -19.22 17.43
CA ALA A 95 8.97 -18.65 18.61
C ALA A 95 8.74 -17.14 18.49
N ASP A 96 9.74 -16.40 17.99
CA ASP A 96 9.62 -14.95 17.76
C ASP A 96 8.68 -14.64 16.60
N LEU A 97 8.69 -15.46 15.54
CA LEU A 97 7.74 -15.33 14.44
C LEU A 97 6.30 -15.51 14.94
N ALA A 98 6.04 -16.49 15.82
CA ALA A 98 4.73 -16.68 16.42
C ALA A 98 4.29 -15.47 17.26
N LYS A 99 5.20 -14.90 18.06
CA LYS A 99 4.94 -13.66 18.82
C LYS A 99 4.65 -12.46 17.91
N ILE A 100 5.44 -12.28 16.85
CA ILE A 100 5.21 -11.23 15.83
C ILE A 100 3.82 -11.38 15.21
N MET A 101 3.46 -12.60 14.81
CA MET A 101 2.15 -12.89 14.22
C MET A 101 1.01 -12.65 15.22
N ALA A 102 1.20 -12.94 16.51
CA ALA A 102 0.22 -12.65 17.54
C ALA A 102 0.01 -11.13 17.73
N ILE A 103 1.09 -10.35 17.80
CA ILE A 103 1.03 -8.89 17.91
C ILE A 103 0.31 -8.29 16.71
N ILE A 104 0.64 -8.73 15.50
CA ILE A 104 0.01 -8.20 14.28
C ILE A 104 -1.44 -8.69 14.18
N GLY A 105 -1.71 -9.96 14.51
CA GLY A 105 -3.03 -10.57 14.46
C GLY A 105 -4.05 -9.96 15.39
N VAL A 106 -3.64 -9.53 16.59
CA VAL A 106 -4.50 -8.82 17.55
C VAL A 106 -4.44 -7.31 17.34
N GLY A 107 -3.23 -6.79 17.11
CA GLY A 107 -2.97 -5.36 17.01
C GLY A 107 -3.58 -4.73 15.76
N MET A 108 -3.61 -5.41 14.61
CA MET A 108 -4.23 -4.84 13.40
C MET A 108 -5.75 -4.65 13.58
N PRO A 109 -6.53 -5.67 14.01
CA PRO A 109 -7.94 -5.49 14.34
C PRO A 109 -8.17 -4.43 15.43
N ALA A 110 -7.34 -4.40 16.47
CA ALA A 110 -7.45 -3.39 17.53
C ALA A 110 -7.26 -1.97 16.98
N SER A 111 -6.19 -1.71 16.24
CA SER A 111 -5.95 -0.40 15.61
C SER A 111 -7.07 -0.03 14.65
N LEU A 112 -7.60 -0.99 13.88
CA LEU A 112 -8.71 -0.79 12.96
C LEU A 112 -9.96 -0.32 13.71
N LEU A 113 -10.39 -1.08 14.70
CA LEU A 113 -11.62 -0.78 15.45
C LEU A 113 -11.49 0.50 16.26
N VAL A 114 -10.36 0.71 16.95
CA VAL A 114 -10.13 1.95 17.71
C VAL A 114 -10.17 3.16 16.79
N THR A 115 -9.54 3.10 15.61
CA THR A 115 -9.58 4.22 14.66
C THR A 115 -11.00 4.49 14.16
N ALA A 116 -11.77 3.45 13.86
CA ALA A 116 -13.17 3.59 13.44
C ALA A 116 -14.04 4.21 14.56
N TRP A 117 -13.92 3.70 15.79
CA TRP A 117 -14.62 4.23 16.96
C TRP A 117 -14.25 5.69 17.25
N VAL A 118 -12.97 6.03 17.20
CA VAL A 118 -12.51 7.41 17.41
C VAL A 118 -13.05 8.34 16.33
N ALA A 119 -13.02 7.93 15.06
CA ALA A 119 -13.59 8.73 13.98
C ALA A 119 -15.08 9.05 14.22
N VAL A 120 -15.87 8.03 14.57
CA VAL A 120 -17.30 8.20 14.88
C VAL A 120 -17.52 9.03 16.15
N ALA A 121 -16.73 8.82 17.20
CA ALA A 121 -16.84 9.55 18.46
C ALA A 121 -16.56 11.05 18.26
N ILE A 122 -15.51 11.38 17.51
CA ILE A 122 -15.19 12.79 17.20
C ILE A 122 -16.28 13.40 16.33
N ARG A 123 -16.74 12.70 15.28
CA ARG A 123 -17.86 13.14 14.44
C ARG A 123 -19.09 13.52 15.27
N ASN A 124 -19.48 12.64 16.18
CA ASN A 124 -20.63 12.85 17.06
C ASN A 124 -20.39 14.02 18.02
N ALA A 125 -19.18 14.17 18.55
CA ALA A 125 -18.82 15.28 19.43
C ALA A 125 -18.89 16.64 18.72
N VAL A 126 -18.47 16.71 17.45
CA VAL A 126 -18.53 17.94 16.65
C VAL A 126 -19.87 18.13 15.92
N ARG A 127 -20.79 17.15 16.02
CA ARG A 127 -22.14 17.14 15.42
C ARG A 127 -22.12 17.34 13.89
N THR A 128 -21.12 16.79 13.21
CA THR A 128 -21.06 16.86 11.75
C THR A 128 -22.01 15.84 11.15
N GLU A 129 -23.06 16.29 10.45
CA GLU A 129 -23.97 15.36 9.76
C GLU A 129 -23.30 14.73 8.55
N MET A 130 -23.62 13.45 8.33
CA MET A 130 -23.17 12.67 7.19
C MET A 130 -23.99 13.01 5.94
N GLU A 131 -23.32 13.43 4.87
CA GLU A 131 -23.94 13.56 3.56
C GLU A 131 -23.82 12.24 2.79
N GLU A 132 -24.92 11.82 2.15
CA GLU A 132 -24.93 10.64 1.29
C GLU A 132 -23.95 10.83 0.13
N GLN A 133 -23.01 9.90 0.02
CA GLN A 133 -21.99 9.97 -1.02
C GLN A 133 -22.47 9.26 -2.28
N PRO A 134 -22.38 9.91 -3.46
CA PRO A 134 -22.70 9.23 -4.70
C PRO A 134 -21.75 8.05 -4.88
N THR A 135 -22.31 6.84 -4.98
CA THR A 135 -21.52 5.63 -5.18
C THR A 135 -20.75 5.75 -6.49
N PRO A 136 -19.40 5.70 -6.47
CA PRO A 136 -18.61 5.79 -7.68
C PRO A 136 -18.99 4.65 -8.64
N LYS A 137 -19.05 4.94 -9.94
CA LYS A 137 -19.25 3.89 -10.96
C LYS A 137 -18.13 2.85 -10.83
N ARG A 138 -18.51 1.58 -10.64
CA ARG A 138 -17.56 0.46 -10.63
C ARG A 138 -16.84 0.41 -11.98
N LEU A 139 -15.52 0.25 -11.93
CA LEU A 139 -14.71 0.11 -13.14
C LEU A 139 -15.03 -1.21 -13.84
N PRO A 140 -15.03 -1.26 -15.18
CA PRO A 140 -15.33 -2.47 -15.92
C PRO A 140 -14.30 -3.58 -15.66
N SER A 141 -14.76 -4.83 -15.70
CA SER A 141 -13.94 -6.03 -15.52
C SER A 141 -12.85 -6.17 -16.59
N PHE A 142 -11.84 -7.01 -16.31
CA PHE A 142 -10.75 -7.30 -17.24
C PHE A 142 -11.26 -8.00 -18.50
N ASN A 143 -10.88 -7.47 -19.66
CA ASN A 143 -11.23 -8.05 -20.96
C ASN A 143 -10.30 -9.24 -21.30
N LYS A 144 -10.73 -10.08 -22.25
CA LYS A 144 -9.98 -11.26 -22.71
C LYS A 144 -8.54 -10.96 -23.18
N TYR A 145 -8.28 -9.76 -23.70
CA TYR A 145 -6.96 -9.36 -24.18
C TYR A 145 -5.94 -9.18 -23.05
N HIS A 146 -6.38 -8.80 -21.85
CA HIS A 146 -5.49 -8.76 -20.68
C HIS A 146 -5.00 -10.18 -20.33
N TYR A 147 -5.92 -11.15 -20.29
CA TYR A 147 -5.58 -12.54 -20.01
C TYR A 147 -4.71 -13.16 -21.10
N ALA A 148 -5.07 -12.98 -22.37
CA ALA A 148 -4.31 -13.52 -23.49
C ALA A 148 -2.92 -12.88 -23.60
N GLY A 149 -2.80 -11.56 -23.43
CA GLY A 149 -1.53 -10.85 -23.51
C GLY A 149 -0.55 -11.28 -22.42
N TRP A 150 -0.97 -11.22 -21.15
CA TRP A 150 -0.11 -11.61 -20.04
C TRP A 150 0.13 -13.13 -19.97
N GLY A 151 -0.87 -13.94 -20.35
CA GLY A 151 -0.72 -15.39 -20.49
C GLY A 151 0.29 -15.76 -21.58
N GLY A 152 0.29 -15.04 -22.70
CA GLY A 152 1.27 -15.23 -23.77
C GLY A 152 2.71 -14.91 -23.34
N VAL A 153 2.92 -13.80 -22.62
CA VAL A 153 4.24 -13.45 -22.06
C VAL A 153 4.72 -14.52 -21.06
N LEU A 154 3.81 -15.01 -20.21
CA LEU A 154 4.11 -16.07 -19.25
C LEU A 154 4.52 -17.37 -19.96
N ALA A 155 3.75 -17.81 -20.96
CA ALA A 155 4.00 -19.02 -21.73
C ALA A 155 5.31 -18.94 -22.53
N LEU A 156 5.57 -17.79 -23.16
CA LEU A 156 6.83 -17.55 -23.88
C LEU A 156 8.03 -17.63 -22.93
N GLY A 157 7.92 -17.01 -21.74
CA GLY A 157 8.96 -17.10 -20.72
C GLY A 157 9.26 -18.55 -20.30
N LEU A 158 8.22 -19.36 -20.08
CA LEU A 158 8.39 -20.79 -19.77
C LEU A 158 9.06 -21.56 -20.91
N ALA A 159 8.62 -21.34 -22.15
CA ALA A 159 9.18 -22.02 -23.32
C ALA A 159 10.67 -21.72 -23.48
N VAL A 160 11.08 -20.46 -23.30
CA VAL A 160 12.49 -20.07 -23.38
C VAL A 160 13.28 -20.55 -22.16
N ALA A 161 12.70 -20.58 -20.96
CA ALA A 161 13.35 -21.13 -19.78
C ALA A 161 13.70 -22.62 -19.94
N VAL A 162 12.86 -23.39 -20.64
CA VAL A 162 13.12 -24.80 -20.98
C VAL A 162 14.14 -24.91 -22.12
N ALA A 163 13.96 -24.15 -23.20
CA ALA A 163 14.75 -24.30 -24.42
C ALA A 163 16.17 -23.70 -24.32
N SER A 164 16.36 -22.65 -23.51
CA SER A 164 17.63 -21.93 -23.38
C SER A 164 17.86 -21.42 -21.94
N PRO A 165 18.02 -22.32 -20.94
CA PRO A 165 18.13 -21.94 -19.53
C PRO A 165 19.27 -20.96 -19.22
N GLY A 166 20.44 -21.16 -19.83
CA GLY A 166 21.62 -20.29 -19.67
C GLY A 166 21.80 -19.25 -20.77
N GLY A 167 20.95 -19.26 -21.80
CA GLY A 167 21.08 -18.36 -22.96
C GLY A 167 20.15 -17.16 -22.85
N TRP A 168 18.93 -17.31 -23.39
CA TRP A 168 17.94 -16.22 -23.46
C TRP A 168 17.03 -16.11 -22.24
N ALA A 169 17.00 -17.11 -21.36
CA ALA A 169 16.12 -17.09 -20.19
C ALA A 169 16.42 -15.91 -19.25
N PRO A 170 17.68 -15.57 -18.89
CA PRO A 170 17.96 -14.46 -17.97
C PRO A 170 17.35 -13.11 -18.40
N GLN A 171 17.30 -12.83 -19.70
CA GLN A 171 16.72 -11.59 -20.27
C GLN A 171 15.19 -11.57 -20.14
N LEU A 172 14.55 -12.73 -20.05
CA LEU A 172 13.10 -12.88 -19.90
C LEU A 172 12.64 -13.03 -18.45
N ALA A 173 13.54 -13.09 -17.46
CA ALA A 173 13.18 -13.26 -16.06
C ALA A 173 12.23 -12.15 -15.56
N VAL A 174 12.50 -10.88 -15.91
CA VAL A 174 11.66 -9.74 -15.51
C VAL A 174 10.29 -9.76 -16.21
N PRO A 175 10.19 -9.89 -17.55
CA PRO A 175 8.91 -10.09 -18.24
C PRO A 175 8.11 -11.27 -17.70
N TYR A 176 8.75 -12.42 -17.49
CA TYR A 176 8.12 -13.62 -16.96
C TYR A 176 7.56 -13.39 -15.55
N MET A 177 8.38 -12.89 -14.62
CA MET A 177 7.94 -12.69 -13.23
C MET A 177 6.87 -11.60 -13.13
N THR A 178 6.93 -10.59 -13.99
CA THR A 178 5.86 -9.58 -14.09
C THR A 178 4.58 -10.23 -14.57
N ALA A 179 4.65 -11.06 -15.62
CA ALA A 179 3.50 -11.79 -16.15
C ALA A 179 2.91 -12.78 -15.13
N ALA A 180 3.75 -13.48 -14.37
CA ALA A 180 3.31 -14.39 -13.32
C ALA A 180 2.53 -13.64 -12.22
N THR A 181 3.03 -12.47 -11.82
CA THR A 181 2.35 -11.61 -10.84
C THR A 181 1.02 -11.09 -11.41
N VAL A 182 1.03 -10.52 -12.61
CA VAL A 182 -0.17 -9.96 -13.24
C VAL A 182 -1.23 -11.04 -13.47
N MET A 183 -0.86 -12.19 -14.03
CA MET A 183 -1.77 -13.31 -14.24
C MET A 183 -2.33 -13.83 -12.92
N GLY A 184 -1.51 -13.93 -11.87
CA GLY A 184 -1.99 -14.30 -10.56
C GLY A 184 -3.08 -13.35 -10.03
N TYR A 185 -2.92 -12.05 -10.25
CA TYR A 185 -3.95 -11.06 -9.88
C TYR A 185 -5.21 -11.19 -10.73
N LEU A 186 -5.07 -11.33 -12.06
CA LEU A 186 -6.20 -11.49 -12.97
C LEU A 186 -7.02 -12.74 -12.64
N ILE A 187 -6.35 -13.87 -12.36
CA ILE A 187 -6.99 -15.11 -11.90
C ILE A 187 -7.70 -14.88 -10.58
N GLY A 188 -7.03 -14.23 -9.60
CA GLY A 188 -7.62 -13.92 -8.31
C GLY A 188 -8.90 -13.09 -8.42
N VAL A 189 -8.90 -12.06 -9.26
CA VAL A 189 -10.08 -11.20 -9.51
C VAL A 189 -11.20 -11.95 -10.24
N ALA A 190 -10.85 -12.95 -11.05
CA ALA A 190 -11.82 -13.78 -11.78
C ALA A 190 -12.48 -14.88 -10.93
N LEU A 191 -11.97 -15.15 -9.72
CA LEU A 191 -12.57 -16.15 -8.82
C LEU A 191 -13.99 -15.72 -8.41
N PRO A 192 -14.92 -16.67 -8.17
CA PRO A 192 -16.25 -16.37 -7.64
C PRO A 192 -16.19 -15.65 -6.29
N GLU A 193 -17.17 -14.79 -5.98
CA GLU A 193 -17.19 -13.97 -4.75
C GLU A 193 -17.07 -14.80 -3.46
N GLY A 194 -17.69 -15.99 -3.41
CA GLY A 194 -17.57 -16.89 -2.27
C GLY A 194 -16.14 -17.35 -2.01
N LEU A 195 -15.37 -17.60 -3.08
CA LEU A 195 -13.98 -18.03 -2.98
C LEU A 195 -13.04 -16.86 -2.69
N GLN A 196 -13.35 -15.64 -3.18
CA GLN A 196 -12.55 -14.44 -2.88
C GLN A 196 -12.52 -14.08 -1.39
N ARG A 197 -13.48 -14.57 -0.58
CA ARG A 197 -13.44 -14.40 0.89
C ARG A 197 -12.29 -15.17 1.55
N VAL A 198 -11.87 -16.28 0.96
CA VAL A 198 -10.80 -17.15 1.48
C VAL A 198 -9.51 -16.94 0.67
N ALA A 199 -9.62 -16.99 -0.65
CA ALA A 199 -8.54 -16.75 -1.60
C ALA A 199 -8.62 -15.30 -2.13
N HIS A 200 -8.38 -14.33 -1.25
CA HIS A 200 -8.39 -12.92 -1.61
C HIS A 200 -7.47 -12.68 -2.83
N PRO A 201 -7.83 -11.84 -3.82
CA PRO A 201 -7.06 -11.76 -5.05
C PRO A 201 -5.59 -11.39 -4.89
N LEU A 202 -5.25 -10.68 -3.80
CA LEU A 202 -3.86 -10.36 -3.46
C LEU A 202 -3.08 -11.57 -2.93
N ILE A 203 -3.73 -12.45 -2.16
CA ILE A 203 -3.13 -13.72 -1.72
C ILE A 203 -2.95 -14.63 -2.92
N THR A 204 -4.00 -14.81 -3.72
CA THR A 204 -3.95 -15.63 -4.95
C THR A 204 -2.84 -15.16 -5.88
N CYS A 205 -2.72 -13.84 -6.05
CA CYS A 205 -1.64 -13.22 -6.82
C CYS A 205 -0.25 -13.53 -6.23
N ALA A 206 -0.06 -13.34 -4.93
CA ALA A 206 1.21 -13.60 -4.27
C ALA A 206 1.62 -15.08 -4.32
N VAL A 207 0.67 -16.00 -4.12
CA VAL A 207 0.89 -17.45 -4.21
C VAL A 207 1.27 -17.84 -5.63
N LEU A 208 0.53 -17.39 -6.64
CA LEU A 208 0.83 -17.73 -8.04
C LEU A 208 2.15 -17.10 -8.53
N ALA A 209 2.50 -15.90 -8.06
CA ALA A 209 3.80 -15.30 -8.32
C ALA A 209 4.94 -16.12 -7.68
N ASN A 210 4.74 -16.67 -6.48
CA ASN A 210 5.70 -17.55 -5.83
C ASN A 210 5.85 -18.90 -6.54
N VAL A 211 4.74 -19.49 -7.00
CA VAL A 211 4.77 -20.67 -7.88
C VAL A 211 5.55 -20.37 -9.15
N GLY A 212 5.31 -19.21 -9.78
CA GLY A 212 6.08 -18.75 -10.92
C GLY A 212 7.58 -18.64 -10.63
N ALA A 213 7.96 -18.05 -9.49
CA ALA A 213 9.35 -17.96 -9.06
C ALA A 213 9.99 -19.34 -8.84
N ALA A 214 9.25 -20.29 -8.26
CA ALA A 214 9.73 -21.66 -8.04
C ALA A 214 9.93 -22.41 -9.36
N VAL A 215 8.97 -22.32 -10.29
CA VAL A 215 9.06 -22.91 -11.63
C VAL A 215 10.24 -22.31 -12.39
N TRP A 216 10.35 -20.98 -12.42
CA TRP A 216 11.46 -20.29 -13.08
C TRP A 216 12.82 -20.70 -12.51
N GLY A 217 12.95 -20.67 -11.18
CA GLY A 217 14.18 -21.06 -10.49
C GLY A 217 14.57 -22.51 -10.75
N ALA A 218 13.60 -23.41 -10.87
CA ALA A 218 13.84 -24.82 -11.20
C ALA A 218 14.27 -25.01 -12.66
N LEU A 219 13.60 -24.35 -13.62
CA LEU A 219 13.90 -24.48 -15.05
C LEU A 219 15.25 -23.85 -15.44
N THR A 220 15.60 -22.72 -14.81
CA THR A 220 16.84 -21.98 -15.11
C THR A 220 18.04 -22.39 -14.25
N GLY A 221 17.82 -23.21 -13.22
CA GLY A 221 18.87 -23.59 -12.25
C GLY A 221 19.23 -22.49 -11.23
N VAL A 222 18.58 -21.31 -11.28
CA VAL A 222 18.84 -20.18 -10.37
C VAL A 222 18.33 -20.46 -8.94
N GLY A 223 17.30 -21.31 -8.81
CA GLY A 223 16.66 -21.62 -7.53
C GLY A 223 15.62 -20.57 -7.08
N TYR A 224 14.79 -20.97 -6.12
CA TYR A 224 13.63 -20.19 -5.67
C TYR A 224 14.00 -18.90 -4.92
N PHE A 225 14.80 -18.99 -3.86
CA PHE A 225 15.17 -17.81 -3.06
C PHE A 225 15.98 -16.77 -3.85
N PRO A 226 16.97 -17.15 -4.69
CA PRO A 226 17.66 -16.17 -5.54
C PRO A 226 16.72 -15.49 -6.54
N THR A 227 15.76 -16.22 -7.11
CA THR A 227 14.72 -15.63 -7.98
C THR A 227 13.87 -14.61 -7.23
N LEU A 228 13.45 -14.89 -5.99
CA LEU A 228 12.72 -13.94 -5.17
C LEU A 228 13.55 -12.72 -4.74
N ARG A 229 14.86 -12.88 -4.49
CA ARG A 229 15.75 -11.74 -4.21
C ARG A 229 15.90 -10.86 -5.46
N ALA A 230 16.00 -11.46 -6.64
CA ALA A 230 16.05 -10.73 -7.91
C ALA A 230 14.71 -10.05 -8.28
N TYR A 231 13.59 -10.52 -7.72
CA TYR A 231 12.27 -9.94 -7.95
C TYR A 231 12.14 -8.51 -7.40
N ILE A 232 12.76 -8.21 -6.25
CA ILE A 232 12.94 -6.84 -5.73
C ILE A 232 14.42 -6.61 -5.43
N ALA A 233 15.12 -6.02 -6.39
CA ALA A 233 16.55 -5.72 -6.31
C ALA A 233 16.85 -4.48 -5.45
N LYS A 234 15.87 -3.62 -5.15
CA LYS A 234 16.04 -2.43 -4.29
C LYS A 234 17.21 -1.51 -4.70
N GLY A 235 17.55 -1.47 -6.00
CA GLY A 235 18.65 -0.67 -6.53
C GLY A 235 20.05 -1.27 -6.40
N SER A 236 20.21 -2.51 -5.91
CA SER A 236 21.51 -3.21 -5.86
C SER A 236 21.90 -3.88 -7.18
N GLY A 237 21.14 -3.64 -8.26
CA GLY A 237 21.33 -4.29 -9.56
C GLY A 237 20.28 -3.86 -10.59
N ALA A 238 20.08 -4.69 -11.62
CA ALA A 238 19.03 -4.49 -12.61
C ALA A 238 17.64 -4.52 -11.96
N MET A 239 16.71 -3.73 -12.51
CA MET A 239 15.34 -3.63 -12.01
C MET A 239 14.64 -4.99 -12.09
N GLY A 240 14.15 -5.48 -10.95
CA GLY A 240 13.32 -6.68 -10.88
C GLY A 240 11.86 -6.42 -11.29
N ALA A 241 11.10 -7.49 -11.47
CA ALA A 241 9.66 -7.39 -11.77
C ALA A 241 8.86 -6.71 -10.66
N GLY A 242 9.21 -6.95 -9.40
CA GLY A 242 8.63 -6.27 -8.25
C GLY A 242 9.00 -4.79 -8.19
N ASP A 243 10.25 -4.43 -8.50
CA ASP A 243 10.68 -3.02 -8.60
C ASP A 243 9.91 -2.28 -9.71
N LEU A 244 9.69 -2.94 -10.85
CA LEU A 244 8.89 -2.41 -11.96
C LEU A 244 7.46 -2.10 -11.51
N LEU A 245 6.79 -3.05 -10.85
CA LEU A 245 5.43 -2.86 -10.34
C LEU A 245 5.38 -1.77 -9.26
N MET A 246 6.34 -1.76 -8.34
CA MET A 246 6.43 -0.77 -7.27
C MET A 246 6.80 0.64 -7.78
N SER A 247 7.39 0.77 -8.97
CA SER A 247 7.70 2.08 -9.56
C SER A 247 6.46 2.95 -9.78
N PHE A 248 5.28 2.33 -9.91
CA PHE A 248 3.99 3.02 -10.00
C PHE A 248 3.43 3.50 -8.67
N LEU A 249 3.96 3.07 -7.51
CA LEU A 249 3.46 3.49 -6.20
C LEU A 249 3.57 5.00 -5.98
N GLY A 250 4.62 5.63 -6.52
CA GLY A 250 4.72 7.10 -6.49
C GLY A 250 3.59 7.76 -7.28
N VAL A 251 3.30 7.23 -8.48
CA VAL A 251 2.21 7.70 -9.35
C VAL A 251 0.84 7.49 -8.69
N VAL A 252 0.65 6.38 -7.98
CA VAL A 252 -0.53 6.11 -7.16
C VAL A 252 -0.73 7.22 -6.11
N ILE A 253 0.32 7.60 -5.38
CA ILE A 253 0.23 8.64 -4.35
C ILE A 253 -0.06 10.01 -4.98
N LEU A 254 0.55 10.34 -6.13
CA LEU A 254 0.18 11.55 -6.87
C LEU A 254 -1.30 11.53 -7.30
N SER A 255 -1.80 10.39 -7.77
CA SER A 255 -3.21 10.21 -8.17
C SER A 255 -4.20 10.46 -7.03
N PHE A 256 -3.78 10.19 -5.79
CA PHE A 256 -4.59 10.46 -4.62
C PHE A 256 -4.85 11.96 -4.41
N GLY A 257 -3.92 12.83 -4.82
CA GLY A 257 -4.13 14.28 -4.75
C GLY A 257 -5.36 14.71 -5.55
N PHE A 258 -5.58 14.13 -6.73
CA PHE A 258 -6.78 14.36 -7.54
C PHE A 258 -8.05 13.83 -6.85
N LYS A 259 -7.99 12.64 -6.22
CA LYS A 259 -9.14 12.05 -5.52
C LYS A 259 -9.53 12.84 -4.28
N ILE A 260 -8.54 13.29 -3.50
CA ILE A 260 -8.71 14.19 -2.35
C ILE A 260 -9.32 15.52 -2.82
N PHE A 261 -8.79 16.12 -3.90
CA PHE A 261 -9.33 17.34 -4.47
C PHE A 261 -10.78 17.17 -4.93
N GLY A 262 -11.11 16.05 -5.59
CA GLY A 262 -12.48 15.73 -5.99
C GLY A 262 -13.47 15.75 -4.82
N GLN A 263 -13.04 15.30 -3.64
CA GLN A 263 -13.83 15.25 -2.40
C GLN A 263 -13.51 16.38 -1.39
N ARG A 264 -12.84 17.46 -1.82
CA ARG A 264 -12.33 18.51 -0.92
C ARG A 264 -13.37 19.16 0.00
N ARG A 265 -14.62 19.32 -0.47
CA ARG A 265 -15.72 19.92 0.35
C ARG A 265 -16.05 19.01 1.53
N LEU A 266 -16.19 17.72 1.26
CA LEU A 266 -16.45 16.69 2.25
C LEU A 266 -15.27 16.53 3.22
N MET A 267 -14.03 16.54 2.71
CA MET A 267 -12.84 16.50 3.56
C MET A 267 -12.74 17.70 4.48
N ARG A 268 -13.11 18.90 4.02
CA ARG A 268 -13.16 20.10 4.85
C ARG A 268 -14.25 20.01 5.91
N ARG A 269 -15.43 19.50 5.56
CA ARG A 269 -16.56 19.28 6.49
C ARG A 269 -16.20 18.29 7.60
N HIS A 270 -15.50 17.21 7.26
CA HIS A 270 -15.07 16.16 8.19
C HIS A 270 -13.60 16.31 8.66
N ALA A 271 -13.01 17.51 8.56
CA ALA A 271 -11.63 17.71 8.98
C ALA A 271 -11.38 17.34 10.46
N PRO A 272 -12.26 17.70 11.43
CA PRO A 272 -12.03 17.36 12.84
C PRO A 272 -11.89 15.86 13.10
N GLU A 273 -12.78 15.03 12.54
CA GLU A 273 -12.73 13.58 12.68
C GLU A 273 -11.54 12.96 11.93
N ILE A 274 -11.20 13.47 10.73
CA ILE A 274 -10.04 13.00 9.97
C ILE A 274 -8.75 13.26 10.75
N PHE A 275 -8.51 14.51 11.17
CA PHE A 275 -7.28 14.86 11.88
C PHE A 275 -7.23 14.24 13.28
N GLY A 276 -8.33 14.30 14.03
CA GLY A 276 -8.37 13.75 15.38
C GLY A 276 -8.21 12.22 15.39
N ALA A 277 -8.89 11.51 14.49
CA ALA A 277 -8.74 10.05 14.39
C ALA A 277 -7.34 9.64 13.93
N THR A 278 -6.73 10.37 12.99
CA THR A 278 -5.37 10.04 12.53
C THR A 278 -4.32 10.26 13.61
N VAL A 279 -4.42 11.33 14.42
CA VAL A 279 -3.52 11.57 15.56
C VAL A 279 -3.66 10.48 16.62
N LEU A 280 -4.89 10.20 17.05
CA LEU A 280 -5.15 9.21 18.10
C LEU A 280 -4.82 7.78 17.63
N SER A 281 -5.09 7.47 16.35
CA SER A 281 -4.73 6.20 15.73
C SER A 281 -3.21 5.99 15.68
N ALA A 282 -2.46 7.01 15.27
CA ALA A 282 -0.99 6.97 15.25
C ALA A 282 -0.43 6.71 16.65
N ALA A 283 -0.85 7.49 17.65
CA ALA A 283 -0.41 7.30 19.04
C ALA A 283 -0.78 5.91 19.57
N PHE A 284 -2.05 5.51 19.42
CA PHE A 284 -2.52 4.20 19.85
C PHE A 284 -1.71 3.08 19.21
N SER A 285 -1.53 3.10 17.89
CA SER A 285 -0.83 2.03 17.18
C SER A 285 0.63 1.89 17.61
N LEU A 286 1.34 3.01 17.82
CA LEU A 286 2.74 2.99 18.29
C LEU A 286 2.85 2.39 19.70
N PHE A 287 2.07 2.92 20.65
CA PHE A 287 2.16 2.53 22.05
C PHE A 287 1.55 1.15 22.32
N ALA A 288 0.39 0.83 21.75
CA ALA A 288 -0.25 -0.47 21.93
C ALA A 288 0.65 -1.59 21.38
N THR A 289 1.32 -1.36 20.25
CA THR A 289 2.27 -2.34 19.69
C THR A 289 3.50 -2.52 20.59
N ALA A 290 4.08 -1.43 21.10
CA ALA A 290 5.20 -1.48 22.05
C ALA A 290 4.83 -2.25 23.33
N ILE A 291 3.68 -1.91 23.93
CA ILE A 291 3.17 -2.55 25.16
C ILE A 291 2.89 -4.04 24.92
N ALA A 292 2.23 -4.38 23.82
CA ALA A 292 1.94 -5.78 23.47
C ALA A 292 3.24 -6.58 23.26
N ALA A 293 4.25 -6.00 22.60
CA ALA A 293 5.54 -6.65 22.41
C ALA A 293 6.25 -6.94 23.73
N LYS A 294 6.21 -5.98 24.67
CA LYS A 294 6.73 -6.18 26.03
C LYS A 294 5.96 -7.27 26.78
N ALA A 295 4.63 -7.23 26.74
CA ALA A 295 3.76 -8.14 27.49
C ALA A 295 3.97 -9.62 27.12
N ILE A 296 4.31 -9.90 25.86
CA ILE A 296 4.59 -11.28 25.39
C ILE A 296 6.09 -11.63 25.36
N GLY A 297 6.94 -10.75 25.89
CA GLY A 297 8.39 -10.93 25.96
C GLY A 297 9.05 -11.11 24.59
N LEU A 298 8.69 -10.27 23.61
CA LEU A 298 9.37 -10.24 22.31
C LEU A 298 10.75 -9.58 22.46
N ALA A 299 11.76 -10.10 21.76
CA ALA A 299 13.13 -9.56 21.83
C ALA A 299 13.16 -8.04 21.51
N PRO A 300 13.97 -7.22 22.22
CA PRO A 300 13.93 -5.75 22.09
C PRO A 300 14.10 -5.22 20.67
N ASP A 301 14.98 -5.80 19.86
CA ASP A 301 15.18 -5.40 18.46
C ASP A 301 13.92 -5.66 17.61
N LEU A 302 13.26 -6.80 17.82
CA LEU A 302 12.04 -7.18 17.11
C LEU A 302 10.84 -6.35 17.59
N ALA A 303 10.75 -6.08 18.89
CA ALA A 303 9.75 -5.19 19.48
C ALA A 303 9.81 -3.79 18.86
N ARG A 304 11.01 -3.20 18.82
CA ARG A 304 11.26 -1.88 18.20
C ARG A 304 10.95 -1.88 16.70
N ALA A 305 11.23 -2.99 16.00
CA ALA A 305 10.92 -3.12 14.58
C ALA A 305 9.42 -3.14 14.26
N LEU A 306 8.58 -3.64 15.18
CA LEU A 306 7.13 -3.69 14.99
C LEU A 306 6.40 -2.39 15.35
N VAL A 307 7.00 -1.49 16.13
CA VAL A 307 6.36 -0.23 16.55
C VAL A 307 5.70 0.53 15.37
N PRO A 308 6.37 0.77 14.23
CA PRO A 308 5.77 1.45 13.08
C PRO A 308 5.04 0.50 12.09
N ARG A 309 4.50 -0.64 12.52
CA ARG A 309 3.90 -1.65 11.62
C ARG A 309 2.69 -1.16 10.80
N SER A 310 1.98 -0.13 11.25
CA SER A 310 0.73 0.33 10.65
C SER A 310 0.89 1.49 9.65
N ILE A 311 2.13 1.87 9.34
CA ILE A 311 2.44 2.86 8.30
C ILE A 311 3.23 2.22 7.16
N THR A 312 3.44 2.91 6.04
CA THR A 312 4.20 2.32 4.92
C THR A 312 5.68 2.22 5.24
N VAL A 313 6.33 1.22 4.62
CA VAL A 313 7.77 0.97 4.77
C VAL A 313 8.61 2.24 4.57
N ALA A 314 8.27 3.09 3.61
CA ALA A 314 8.98 4.35 3.35
C ALA A 314 8.99 5.32 4.54
N LEU A 315 7.94 5.33 5.36
CA LEU A 315 7.84 6.15 6.58
C LEU A 315 8.21 5.39 7.85
N ALA A 316 8.05 4.07 7.85
CA ALA A 316 8.44 3.20 8.95
C ALA A 316 9.96 3.10 9.11
N LEU A 317 10.72 3.12 8.01
CA LEU A 317 12.18 2.97 8.06
C LEU A 317 12.89 4.12 8.80
N PRO A 318 12.58 5.41 8.57
CA PRO A 318 13.14 6.50 9.39
C PRO A 318 12.83 6.37 10.88
N ILE A 319 11.58 5.99 11.23
CA ILE A 319 11.19 5.73 12.62
C ILE A 319 12.02 4.59 13.20
N ALA A 320 12.16 3.49 12.46
CA ALA A 320 12.93 2.34 12.90
C ALA A 320 14.41 2.68 13.09
N THR A 321 15.03 3.47 12.20
CA THR A 321 16.41 3.95 12.39
C THR A 321 16.54 4.74 13.69
N GLN A 322 15.58 5.63 13.98
CA GLN A 322 15.59 6.40 15.23
C GLN A 322 15.44 5.51 16.47
N LEU A 323 14.67 4.42 16.37
CA LEU A 323 14.51 3.44 17.44
C LEU A 323 15.63 2.37 17.44
N GLY A 324 16.59 2.41 16.52
CA GLY A 324 17.65 1.40 16.40
C GLY A 324 17.15 0.00 16.01
N ALA A 325 16.08 -0.08 15.22
CA ALA A 325 15.45 -1.33 14.80
C ALA A 325 15.94 -1.84 13.42
N PRO A 326 16.00 -3.17 13.20
CA PRO A 326 16.44 -3.76 11.95
C PRO A 326 15.43 -3.54 10.80
N ALA A 327 15.87 -2.87 9.75
CA ALA A 327 15.06 -2.54 8.57
C ALA A 327 14.36 -3.74 7.89
N PRO A 328 14.98 -4.93 7.76
CA PRO A 328 14.30 -6.10 7.17
C PRO A 328 13.05 -6.53 7.95
N ILE A 329 13.12 -6.51 9.29
CA ILE A 329 12.01 -6.92 10.16
C ILE A 329 10.90 -5.87 10.14
N VAL A 330 11.26 -4.58 10.10
CA VAL A 330 10.30 -3.48 9.94
C VAL A 330 9.50 -3.66 8.66
N ALA A 331 10.19 -3.91 7.54
CA ALA A 331 9.54 -4.17 6.26
C ALA A 331 8.62 -5.39 6.35
N ALA A 332 9.08 -6.50 6.92
CA ALA A 332 8.28 -7.71 7.10
C ALA A 332 7.01 -7.45 7.94
N GLY A 333 7.14 -6.79 9.10
CA GLY A 333 6.03 -6.47 10.00
C GLY A 333 4.98 -5.56 9.38
N VAL A 334 5.42 -4.54 8.61
CA VAL A 334 4.52 -3.70 7.82
C VAL A 334 3.80 -4.53 6.76
N CYS A 335 4.51 -5.35 5.98
CA CYS A 335 3.90 -6.15 4.91
C CYS A 335 2.87 -7.14 5.47
N LEU A 336 3.17 -7.81 6.58
CA LEU A 336 2.26 -8.72 7.28
C LEU A 336 1.02 -7.99 7.81
N THR A 337 1.20 -6.80 8.39
CA THR A 337 0.08 -5.96 8.87
C THR A 337 -0.84 -5.57 7.72
N GLY A 338 -0.28 -5.11 6.60
CA GLY A 338 -1.03 -4.79 5.40
C GLY A 338 -1.77 -5.98 4.81
N LEU A 339 -1.16 -7.18 4.82
CA LEU A 339 -1.77 -8.41 4.34
C LEU A 339 -3.01 -8.78 5.16
N LEU A 340 -2.88 -8.77 6.49
CA LEU A 340 -4.02 -9.03 7.36
C LEU A 340 -5.13 -8.00 7.14
N GLY A 341 -4.78 -6.71 7.03
CA GLY A 341 -5.79 -5.67 6.80
C GLY A 341 -6.48 -5.80 5.44
N ALA A 342 -5.73 -6.13 4.38
CA ALA A 342 -6.31 -6.34 3.06
C ALA A 342 -7.34 -7.47 3.02
N ASN A 343 -7.17 -8.50 3.86
CA ASN A 343 -8.07 -9.65 3.90
C ASN A 343 -9.24 -9.45 4.88
N PHE A 344 -8.99 -8.82 6.02
CA PHE A 344 -9.92 -8.84 7.15
C PHE A 344 -10.54 -7.48 7.49
N ALA A 345 -9.97 -6.35 7.06
CA ALA A 345 -10.47 -5.02 7.48
C ALA A 345 -11.94 -4.81 7.11
N GLN A 346 -12.31 -5.08 5.85
CA GLN A 346 -13.68 -4.92 5.39
C GLN A 346 -14.67 -5.80 6.17
N SER A 347 -14.31 -7.07 6.40
CA SER A 347 -15.14 -8.04 7.12
C SER A 347 -15.31 -7.66 8.59
N LEU A 348 -14.22 -7.22 9.25
CA LEU A 348 -14.27 -6.75 10.63
C LEU A 348 -15.13 -5.49 10.76
N LEU A 349 -14.94 -4.50 9.89
CA LEU A 349 -15.74 -3.28 9.91
C LEU A 349 -17.25 -3.58 9.72
N ASN A 350 -17.59 -4.50 8.80
CA ASN A 350 -18.97 -4.96 8.62
C ASN A 350 -19.53 -5.63 9.88
N ARG A 351 -18.75 -6.52 10.50
CA ARG A 351 -19.16 -7.27 11.71
C ARG A 351 -19.44 -6.34 12.89
N PHE A 352 -18.67 -5.26 13.02
CA PHE A 352 -18.83 -4.27 14.08
C PHE A 352 -19.75 -3.10 13.70
N GLY A 353 -20.44 -3.18 12.55
CA GLY A 353 -21.49 -2.23 12.17
C GLY A 353 -21.00 -0.90 11.61
N PHE A 354 -19.73 -0.78 11.22
CA PHE A 354 -19.21 0.43 10.57
C PHE A 354 -19.58 0.42 9.08
N SER A 355 -20.54 1.23 8.66
CA SER A 355 -20.99 1.30 7.26
C SER A 355 -20.48 2.54 6.52
N ASP A 356 -20.07 3.59 7.23
CA ASP A 356 -19.73 4.86 6.59
C ASP A 356 -18.32 4.87 5.96
N PRO A 357 -18.15 5.46 4.76
CA PRO A 357 -16.90 5.39 4.02
C PRO A 357 -15.75 6.17 4.68
N ILE A 358 -16.07 7.14 5.56
CA ILE A 358 -15.06 7.93 6.27
C ILE A 358 -14.40 7.06 7.33
N ALA A 359 -15.18 6.54 8.29
CA ALA A 359 -14.67 5.69 9.36
C ALA A 359 -13.95 4.45 8.78
N ARG A 360 -14.54 3.81 7.77
CA ARG A 360 -13.94 2.65 7.11
C ARG A 360 -12.62 2.99 6.42
N GLY A 361 -12.56 4.14 5.75
CA GLY A 361 -11.36 4.59 5.07
C GLY A 361 -10.23 4.98 6.03
N LEU A 362 -10.55 5.79 7.05
CA LEU A 362 -9.62 6.19 8.11
C LEU A 362 -9.07 4.97 8.85
N ALA A 363 -9.95 4.05 9.26
CA ALA A 363 -9.59 2.86 9.99
C ALA A 363 -8.70 1.91 9.18
N THR A 364 -9.06 1.65 7.94
CA THR A 364 -8.30 0.72 7.09
C THR A 364 -6.92 1.26 6.77
N ALA A 365 -6.82 2.54 6.39
CA ALA A 365 -5.53 3.16 6.13
C ALA A 365 -4.68 3.26 7.41
N GLY A 366 -5.28 3.56 8.56
CA GLY A 366 -4.58 3.69 9.83
C GLY A 366 -4.12 2.39 10.47
N SER A 367 -4.76 1.27 10.14
CA SER A 367 -4.36 -0.05 10.63
C SER A 367 -3.48 -0.82 9.67
N ALA A 368 -3.67 -0.64 8.35
CA ALA A 368 -3.11 -1.49 7.30
C ALA A 368 -2.60 -0.73 6.06
N HIS A 369 -2.38 0.58 6.21
CA HIS A 369 -1.66 1.43 5.26
C HIS A 369 -2.11 1.30 3.79
N GLY A 370 -1.20 1.45 2.83
CA GLY A 370 -1.50 1.43 1.40
C GLY A 370 -2.06 0.10 0.86
N LEU A 371 -1.67 -1.04 1.45
CA LEU A 371 -2.13 -2.36 1.00
C LEU A 371 -3.59 -2.60 1.39
N GLY A 372 -3.96 -2.29 2.65
CA GLY A 372 -5.35 -2.29 3.10
C GLY A 372 -6.21 -1.29 2.33
N THR A 373 -5.67 -0.08 2.08
CA THR A 373 -6.32 0.95 1.24
C THR A 373 -6.67 0.42 -0.14
N ALA A 374 -5.71 -0.24 -0.79
CA ALA A 374 -5.92 -0.79 -2.13
C ALA A 374 -6.99 -1.89 -2.15
N ALA A 375 -7.01 -2.75 -1.13
CA ALA A 375 -8.01 -3.80 -0.99
C ALA A 375 -9.42 -3.24 -0.73
N LEU A 376 -9.56 -2.27 0.18
CA LEU A 376 -10.84 -1.64 0.47
C LEU A 376 -11.38 -0.89 -0.74
N ALA A 377 -10.55 -0.06 -1.39
CA ALA A 377 -10.95 0.78 -2.51
C ALA A 377 -11.42 0.00 -3.76
N ARG A 378 -11.11 -1.30 -3.83
CA ARG A 378 -11.64 -2.20 -4.87
C ARG A 378 -13.15 -2.41 -4.71
N ASN A 379 -13.61 -2.60 -3.48
CA ASN A 379 -15.01 -2.89 -3.18
C ASN A 379 -15.80 -1.63 -2.82
N GLU A 380 -15.12 -0.64 -2.22
CA GLU A 380 -15.66 0.62 -1.70
C GLU A 380 -14.83 1.80 -2.22
N PRO A 381 -14.95 2.14 -3.51
CA PRO A 381 -14.17 3.20 -4.13
C PRO A 381 -14.41 4.59 -3.50
N GLU A 382 -15.55 4.80 -2.84
CA GLU A 382 -15.91 6.01 -2.10
C GLU A 382 -15.04 6.24 -0.85
N ALA A 383 -14.48 5.19 -0.25
CA ALA A 383 -13.61 5.30 0.91
C ALA A 383 -12.18 5.73 0.53
N LEU A 384 -11.81 5.63 -0.75
CA LEU A 384 -10.44 5.86 -1.23
C LEU A 384 -9.88 7.25 -0.89
N PRO A 385 -10.62 8.37 -1.05
CA PRO A 385 -10.08 9.70 -0.72
C PRO A 385 -9.73 9.82 0.77
N PHE A 386 -10.55 9.24 1.66
CA PHE A 386 -10.28 9.21 3.10
C PHE A 386 -9.11 8.31 3.45
N CYS A 387 -9.03 7.12 2.82
CA CYS A 387 -7.89 6.23 2.96
C CYS A 387 -6.59 6.96 2.56
N ALA A 388 -6.61 7.63 1.41
CA ALA A 388 -5.45 8.31 0.86
C ALA A 388 -4.91 9.40 1.78
N LEU A 389 -5.80 10.25 2.29
CA LEU A 389 -5.43 11.32 3.21
C LEU A 389 -4.97 10.75 4.55
N ALA A 390 -5.70 9.78 5.13
CA ALA A 390 -5.34 9.15 6.39
C ALA A 390 -4.01 8.42 6.33
N TYR A 391 -3.78 7.66 5.26
CA TYR A 391 -2.52 6.99 5.00
C TYR A 391 -1.33 7.96 5.07
N ALA A 392 -1.44 9.12 4.39
CA ALA A 392 -0.40 10.14 4.43
C ALA A 392 -0.24 10.77 5.83
N LEU A 393 -1.35 11.20 6.43
CA LEU A 393 -1.34 11.89 7.73
C LEU A 393 -0.82 11.00 8.85
N ILE A 394 -1.25 9.74 8.94
CA ILE A 394 -0.84 8.82 10.02
C ILE A 394 0.66 8.54 9.93
N GLY A 395 1.20 8.38 8.72
CA GLY A 395 2.63 8.24 8.53
C GLY A 395 3.43 9.49 8.96
N ILE A 396 2.96 10.68 8.58
CA ILE A 396 3.57 11.96 8.98
C ILE A 396 3.50 12.13 10.49
N ILE A 397 2.31 11.98 11.08
CA ILE A 397 2.08 12.14 12.52
C ILE A 397 2.89 11.12 13.31
N SER A 398 2.93 9.85 12.90
CA SER A 398 3.76 8.84 13.56
C SER A 398 5.25 9.22 13.54
N THR A 399 5.73 9.73 12.41
CA THR A 399 7.12 10.20 12.27
C THR A 399 7.40 11.37 13.19
N VAL A 400 6.49 12.37 13.23
CA VAL A 400 6.60 13.53 14.11
C VAL A 400 6.54 13.13 15.57
N LEU A 401 5.61 12.25 15.96
CA LEU A 401 5.48 11.75 17.33
C LEU A 401 6.77 11.08 17.78
N VAL A 402 7.35 10.16 16.99
CA VAL A 402 8.60 9.49 17.38
C VAL A 402 9.80 10.45 17.33
N ALA A 403 9.78 11.49 16.50
CA ALA A 403 10.81 12.54 16.51
C ALA A 403 10.84 13.32 17.85
N LEU A 404 9.74 13.35 18.61
CA LEU A 404 9.71 14.00 19.93
C LEU A 404 10.52 13.17 20.95
N PRO A 405 11.56 13.75 21.61
CA PRO A 405 12.39 13.01 22.54
C PRO A 405 11.67 12.32 23.71
N PRO A 406 10.59 12.87 24.30
CA PRO A 406 9.84 12.17 25.34
C PRO A 406 9.15 10.90 24.83
N VAL A 407 8.59 10.95 23.61
CA VAL A 407 7.89 9.82 22.99
C VAL A 407 8.87 8.73 22.61
N ALA A 408 9.99 9.09 21.96
CA ALA A 408 11.05 8.13 21.63
C ALA A 408 11.57 7.41 22.87
N ARG A 409 11.88 8.16 23.94
CA ARG A 409 12.35 7.57 25.22
C ARG A 409 11.31 6.66 25.84
N ALA A 410 10.03 7.02 25.82
CA ALA A 410 8.96 6.16 26.32
C ALA A 410 8.84 4.86 25.53
N LEU A 411 8.88 4.93 24.19
CA LEU A 411 8.84 3.73 23.34
C LEU A 411 10.06 2.83 23.57
N LEU A 412 11.26 3.40 23.69
CA LEU A 412 12.48 2.66 24.01
C LEU A 412 12.38 1.99 25.40
N ALA A 413 11.87 2.69 26.43
CA ALA A 413 11.70 2.13 27.77
C ALA A 413 10.65 1.01 27.83
N ILE A 414 9.61 1.08 27.00
CA ILE A 414 8.61 0.01 26.89
C ILE A 414 9.20 -1.20 26.17
N THR A 415 10.01 -0.98 25.13
CA THR A 415 10.57 -2.05 24.27
C THR A 415 11.94 -2.57 24.70
N ALA A 416 12.45 -2.09 25.84
CA ALA A 416 13.72 -2.51 26.43
C ALA A 416 13.66 -3.93 27.01
#